data_AF-A0A434CJJ8-F1
#
_entry.id   AF-A0A434CJJ8-F1
#
_cell.length_a   1.000
_cell.length_b   1.000
_cell.length_c   1.000
_cell.angle_alpha   90.00
_cell.angle_beta   90.00
_cell.angle_gamma   90.00
#
_symmetry.space_group_name_H-M   'P 1'
#
loop_
_entity.id
_entity.type
_entity.pdbx_description
1 polymer ?
#
loop_
_entity_poly.entity_id
_entity_poly.type
_entity_poly.pdbx_seq_one_letter_code
_entity_poly.pdbx_strand_id
1 'polypeptide(L)'
;MTSNAPTQRDTRIDVFRALALLTIFVNHVPGTVFEYFTHKNFGFSDSAEAFVLISGIAVGLAYGLKFQPGNRLLITLKAWRRAGVLYVTHVMTTVATLAIFSAAALHFSRPDLLKLINIQMIIEDTPEALLGIAALGHQIGYNNILSMYAVVLLMMPLFLWIGTFSLRLMLAASAALWLIAGIFQIAPSNFPGDGFWFLN
;
A
#
# COMPACT_ATOMS: atom_id res chain seq x y z
N MET A 1 25.00 -32.42 4.04
CA MET A 1 24.79 -31.13 4.73
C MET A 1 24.79 -30.04 3.68
N THR A 2 23.62 -29.61 3.21
CA THR A 2 23.51 -28.49 2.26
C THR A 2 23.61 -27.19 3.05
N SER A 3 24.68 -26.43 2.87
CA SER A 3 24.78 -25.09 3.45
C SER A 3 23.73 -24.20 2.80
N ASN A 4 22.67 -23.88 3.55
CA ASN A 4 21.82 -22.74 3.25
C ASN A 4 22.66 -21.48 3.50
N ALA A 5 23.48 -21.08 2.53
CA ALA A 5 24.02 -19.73 2.53
C ALA A 5 22.81 -18.78 2.54
N PRO A 6 22.64 -17.92 3.57
CA PRO A 6 21.54 -16.98 3.59
C PRO A 6 21.66 -16.12 2.34
N THR A 7 20.59 -16.08 1.54
CA THR A 7 20.51 -15.17 0.40
C THR A 7 20.72 -13.77 0.96
N GLN A 8 21.86 -13.16 0.66
CA GLN A 8 22.27 -11.90 1.28
C GLN A 8 21.23 -10.83 0.93
N ARG A 9 20.57 -10.28 1.96
CA ARG A 9 19.59 -9.21 1.82
C ARG A 9 20.30 -7.99 1.23
N ASP A 10 19.81 -7.47 0.12
CA ASP A 10 20.38 -6.25 -0.47
C ASP A 10 19.94 -5.03 0.35
N THR A 11 20.85 -4.57 1.21
CA THR A 11 20.63 -3.43 2.09
C THR A 11 20.44 -2.13 1.32
N ARG A 12 20.88 -2.03 0.06
CA ARG A 12 20.70 -0.83 -0.76
C ARG A 12 19.22 -0.58 -1.03
N ILE A 13 18.48 -1.64 -1.36
CA ILE A 13 17.03 -1.59 -1.57
C ILE A 13 16.33 -1.10 -0.31
N ASP A 14 16.78 -1.55 0.87
CA ASP A 14 16.20 -1.09 2.14
C ASP A 14 16.48 0.38 2.42
N VAL A 15 17.68 0.87 2.10
CA VAL A 15 18.02 2.30 2.22
C VAL A 15 17.12 3.15 1.34
N PHE A 16 16.94 2.79 0.07
CA PHE A 16 16.05 3.54 -0.82
C PHE A 16 14.60 3.48 -0.38
N ARG A 17 14.13 2.34 0.14
CA ARG A 17 12.78 2.24 0.73
C ARG A 17 12.62 3.13 1.96
N ALA A 18 13.64 3.19 2.83
CA ALA A 18 13.61 4.05 4.01
C ALA A 18 13.62 5.53 3.62
N LEU A 19 14.41 5.92 2.62
CA LEU A 19 14.42 7.29 2.09
C LEU A 19 13.06 7.65 1.47
N ALA A 20 12.45 6.74 0.71
CA ALA A 20 11.13 6.94 0.15
C ALA A 20 10.09 7.15 1.27
N LEU A 21 10.09 6.30 2.31
CA LEU A 21 9.21 6.46 3.48
C LEU A 21 9.41 7.81 4.20
N LEU A 22 10.66 8.26 4.35
CA LEU A 22 10.95 9.56 4.95
C LEU A 22 10.37 10.70 4.11
N THR A 23 10.55 10.65 2.78
CA THR A 23 10.00 11.68 1.89
C THR A 23 8.48 11.65 1.80
N ILE A 24 7.85 10.46 1.85
CA ILE A 24 6.39 10.32 1.99
C ILE A 24 5.94 11.01 3.27
N PHE A 25 6.58 10.73 4.41
CA PHE A 25 6.24 11.39 5.67
C PHE A 25 6.33 12.92 5.57
N VAL A 26 7.42 13.45 5.01
CA VAL A 26 7.60 14.91 4.81
C VAL A 26 6.49 15.49 3.93
N ASN A 27 6.14 14.82 2.83
CA ASN A 27 5.06 15.26 1.93
C ASN A 27 3.68 15.24 2.58
N HIS A 28 3.51 14.50 3.67
CA HIS A 28 2.27 14.36 4.42
C HIS A 28 2.21 15.23 5.68
N VAL A 29 3.23 16.05 5.93
CA VAL A 29 3.22 17.11 6.95
C VAL A 29 3.47 18.44 6.24
N PRO A 30 2.44 18.99 5.56
CA PRO A 30 2.58 20.16 4.71
C PRO A 30 2.90 21.42 5.53
N GLY A 31 3.55 22.40 4.89
CA GLY A 31 3.92 23.67 5.53
C GLY A 31 5.29 23.67 6.22
N THR A 32 6.10 22.64 5.99
CA THR A 32 7.50 22.60 6.43
C THR A 32 8.45 22.94 5.28
N VAL A 33 9.61 23.51 5.58
CA VAL A 33 10.63 23.85 4.55
C VAL A 33 11.13 22.60 3.83
N PHE A 34 11.03 21.43 4.47
CA PHE A 34 11.46 20.16 3.92
C PHE A 34 10.63 19.70 2.72
N GLU A 35 9.36 20.12 2.61
CA GLU A 35 8.48 19.76 1.48
C GLU A 35 9.08 20.20 0.15
N TYR A 36 9.76 21.35 0.08
CA TYR A 36 10.39 21.86 -1.15
C TYR A 36 11.57 21.02 -1.63
N PHE A 37 12.16 20.21 -0.75
CA PHE A 37 13.31 19.37 -1.08
C PHE A 37 12.92 17.94 -1.44
N THR A 38 11.63 17.61 -1.52
CA THR A 38 11.18 16.25 -1.84
C THR A 38 11.02 16.05 -3.35
N HIS A 39 11.11 14.78 -3.76
CA HIS A 39 11.07 14.35 -5.16
C HIS A 39 9.80 14.79 -5.90
N LYS A 40 8.70 15.01 -5.17
CA LYS A 40 7.43 15.54 -5.69
C LYS A 40 7.59 16.84 -6.49
N ASN A 41 8.58 17.68 -6.18
CA ASN A 41 8.78 18.98 -6.82
C ASN A 41 9.70 18.95 -8.05
N PHE A 42 10.40 17.85 -8.29
CA PHE A 42 11.48 17.80 -9.30
C PHE A 42 11.28 16.72 -10.37
N GLY A 43 10.17 15.97 -10.33
CA GLY A 43 9.93 14.84 -11.24
C GLY A 43 8.47 14.63 -11.60
N PHE A 44 8.25 13.72 -12.56
CA PHE A 44 6.92 13.28 -13.00
C PHE A 44 6.28 12.24 -12.07
N SER A 45 6.98 11.86 -11.00
CA SER A 45 6.60 10.76 -10.12
C SER A 45 6.81 11.16 -8.65
N ASP A 46 5.92 10.72 -7.77
CA ASP A 46 6.02 11.00 -6.33
C ASP A 46 6.75 9.87 -5.57
N SER A 47 7.19 10.16 -4.36
CA SER A 47 7.84 9.23 -3.44
C SER A 47 7.01 7.96 -3.17
N ALA A 48 5.68 8.05 -3.22
CA ALA A 48 4.81 6.87 -3.10
C ALA A 48 5.03 5.87 -4.25
N GLU A 49 5.09 6.34 -5.50
CA GLU A 49 5.30 5.47 -6.67
C GLU A 49 6.69 4.83 -6.64
N ALA A 50 7.72 5.60 -6.27
CA ALA A 50 9.07 5.09 -6.08
C ALA A 50 9.11 4.00 -4.99
N PHE A 51 8.44 4.23 -3.87
CA PHE A 51 8.32 3.25 -2.79
C PHE A 51 7.68 1.94 -3.26
N VAL A 52 6.59 2.03 -4.03
CA VAL A 52 5.87 0.87 -4.58
C VAL A 52 6.72 0.10 -5.60
N LEU A 53 7.42 0.79 -6.49
CA LEU A 53 8.31 0.18 -7.47
C LEU A 53 9.44 -0.61 -6.80
N ILE A 54 10.20 0.03 -5.90
CA ILE A 54 11.34 -0.61 -5.21
C ILE A 54 10.85 -1.77 -4.34
N SER A 55 9.69 -1.60 -3.71
CA SER A 55 8.99 -2.65 -2.98
C SER A 55 8.64 -3.85 -3.85
N GLY A 56 8.12 -3.63 -5.06
CA GLY A 56 7.85 -4.69 -6.04
C GLY A 56 9.12 -5.44 -6.45
N ILE A 57 10.22 -4.72 -6.69
CA ILE A 57 11.53 -5.31 -6.98
C ILE A 57 11.99 -6.19 -5.80
N ALA A 58 11.88 -5.70 -4.56
CA ALA A 58 12.24 -6.45 -3.37
C ALA A 58 11.41 -7.74 -3.22
N VAL A 59 10.10 -7.68 -3.50
CA VAL A 59 9.22 -8.85 -3.51
C VAL A 59 9.63 -9.82 -4.62
N GLY A 60 9.89 -9.33 -5.83
CA GLY A 60 10.39 -10.14 -6.94
C GLY A 60 11.67 -10.90 -6.60
N LEU A 61 12.64 -10.23 -5.97
CA LEU A 61 13.90 -10.85 -5.52
C LEU A 61 13.68 -11.84 -4.36
N ALA A 62 12.79 -11.53 -3.42
CA ALA A 62 12.55 -12.35 -2.23
C ALA A 62 11.78 -13.64 -2.53
N TYR A 63 10.83 -13.60 -3.46
CA TYR A 63 9.90 -14.69 -3.76
C TYR A 63 10.10 -15.32 -5.14
N GLY A 64 10.60 -14.57 -6.13
CA GLY A 64 10.68 -15.00 -7.54
C GLY A 64 11.49 -16.27 -7.76
N LEU A 65 12.76 -16.31 -7.31
CA LEU A 65 13.61 -17.51 -7.43
C LEU A 65 13.05 -18.73 -6.70
N LYS A 66 12.24 -18.51 -5.66
CA LYS A 66 11.64 -19.58 -4.86
C LYS A 66 10.32 -20.09 -5.45
N PHE A 67 9.72 -19.38 -6.41
CA PHE A 67 8.46 -19.73 -7.05
C PHE A 67 8.64 -20.78 -8.16
N GLN A 68 9.09 -21.97 -7.78
CA GLN A 68 9.38 -23.09 -8.69
C GLN A 68 8.30 -24.19 -8.58
N PRO A 69 8.15 -25.07 -9.60
CA PRO A 69 7.28 -26.25 -9.51
C PRO A 69 7.50 -27.02 -8.19
N GLY A 70 6.42 -27.43 -7.54
CA GLY A 70 6.47 -28.06 -6.20
C GLY A 70 6.48 -27.07 -5.01
N ASN A 71 6.96 -25.84 -5.18
CA ASN A 71 7.02 -24.83 -4.11
C ASN A 71 6.04 -23.65 -4.29
N ARG A 72 5.34 -23.59 -5.44
CA ARG A 72 4.42 -22.48 -5.80
C ARG A 72 3.36 -22.22 -4.74
N LEU A 73 2.73 -23.28 -4.23
CA LEU A 73 1.68 -23.17 -3.20
C LEU A 73 2.25 -22.59 -1.90
N LEU A 74 3.41 -23.09 -1.44
CA LEU A 74 4.05 -22.61 -0.22
C LEU A 74 4.42 -21.12 -0.33
N ILE A 75 4.95 -20.69 -1.47
CA ILE A 75 5.29 -19.28 -1.71
C ILE A 75 4.04 -18.41 -1.78
N THR A 76 2.98 -18.89 -2.41
CA THR A 76 1.66 -18.23 -2.46
C THR A 76 1.12 -18.00 -1.05
N LEU A 77 1.08 -19.05 -0.23
CA LEU A 77 0.62 -18.97 1.16
C LEU A 77 1.48 -18.03 2.01
N LYS A 78 2.81 -17.99 1.79
CA LYS A 78 3.69 -17.04 2.47
C LYS A 78 3.40 -15.59 2.07
N ALA A 79 3.15 -15.33 0.78
CA ALA A 79 2.76 -14.00 0.30
C ALA A 79 1.40 -13.57 0.88
N TRP A 80 0.40 -14.46 0.84
CA TRP A 80 -0.93 -14.19 1.39
C TRP A 80 -0.95 -14.04 2.90
N ARG A 81 -0.14 -14.81 3.64
CA ARG A 81 0.04 -14.59 5.08
C ARG A 81 0.57 -13.20 5.36
N ARG A 82 1.55 -12.72 4.57
CA ARG A 82 2.08 -11.37 4.70
C ARG A 82 1.04 -10.31 4.31
N ALA A 83 0.20 -10.57 3.30
CA ALA A 83 -0.91 -9.70 2.95
C ALA A 83 -1.93 -9.60 4.10
N GLY A 84 -2.23 -10.73 4.77
CA GLY A 84 -3.06 -10.75 5.96
C GLY A 84 -2.47 -9.96 7.13
N VAL A 85 -1.15 -10.03 7.35
CA VAL A 85 -0.48 -9.17 8.34
C VAL A 85 -0.67 -7.70 7.99
N LEU A 86 -0.47 -7.30 6.73
CA LEU A 86 -0.67 -5.92 6.29
C LEU A 86 -2.12 -5.46 6.45
N TYR A 87 -3.08 -6.32 6.15
CA TYR A 87 -4.51 -6.05 6.39
C TYR A 87 -4.79 -5.78 7.87
N VAL A 88 -4.34 -6.67 8.77
CA VAL A 88 -4.53 -6.48 10.22
C VAL A 88 -3.81 -5.21 10.69
N THR A 89 -2.58 -4.96 10.22
CA THR A 89 -1.85 -3.73 10.54
C THR A 89 -2.64 -2.50 10.09
N HIS A 90 -3.18 -2.49 8.87
CA HIS A 90 -3.99 -1.39 8.35
C HIS A 90 -5.21 -1.13 9.24
N VAL A 91 -5.99 -2.17 9.57
CA VAL A 91 -7.16 -2.04 10.46
C VAL A 91 -6.75 -1.47 11.82
N MET A 92 -5.66 -1.98 12.42
CA MET A 92 -5.19 -1.52 13.71
C MET A 92 -4.69 -0.07 13.68
N THR A 93 -3.99 0.34 12.61
CA THR A 93 -3.57 1.75 12.43
C THR A 93 -4.75 2.67 12.19
N THR A 94 -5.79 2.21 11.47
CA THR A 94 -7.05 2.94 11.28
C THR A 94 -7.77 3.17 12.61
N VAL A 95 -7.88 2.13 13.45
CA VAL A 95 -8.44 2.24 14.81
C VAL A 95 -7.61 3.20 15.67
N ALA A 96 -6.28 3.09 15.64
CA ALA A 96 -5.40 4.00 16.39
C ALA A 96 -5.57 5.46 15.94
N THR A 97 -5.67 5.70 14.63
CA THR A 97 -5.91 7.03 14.07
C THR A 97 -7.25 7.60 14.54
N LEU A 98 -8.31 6.82 14.47
CA LEU A 98 -9.63 7.22 14.96
C LEU A 98 -9.60 7.55 16.46
N ALA A 99 -8.90 6.75 17.26
CA ALA A 99 -8.75 6.99 18.69
C ALA A 99 -8.00 8.31 18.98
N ILE A 100 -6.91 8.58 18.26
CA ILE A 100 -6.13 9.82 18.41
C ILE A 100 -6.98 11.04 18.04
N PHE A 101 -7.67 11.02 16.89
CA PHE A 101 -8.51 12.13 16.45
C PHE A 101 -9.71 12.34 17.38
N SER A 102 -10.34 11.27 17.86
CA SER A 102 -11.42 11.36 18.83
C SER A 102 -10.95 11.93 20.17
N ALA A 103 -9.80 11.46 20.68
CA ALA A 103 -9.22 11.99 21.90
C ALA A 103 -8.86 13.48 21.77
N ALA A 104 -8.27 13.89 20.65
CA ALA A 104 -7.94 15.28 20.37
C ALA A 104 -9.21 16.16 20.25
N ALA A 105 -10.24 15.69 19.55
CA ALA A 105 -11.50 16.40 19.41
C ALA A 105 -12.16 16.67 20.76
N LEU A 106 -12.16 15.67 21.65
CA LEU A 106 -12.70 15.79 23.01
C LEU A 106 -11.83 16.69 23.91
N HIS A 107 -10.52 16.46 23.92
CA HIS A 107 -9.60 17.18 24.81
C HIS A 107 -9.48 18.67 24.46
N PHE A 108 -9.43 19.00 23.17
CA PHE A 108 -9.29 20.38 22.71
C PHE A 108 -10.63 21.07 22.39
N SER A 109 -11.76 20.40 22.60
CA SER A 109 -13.10 20.90 22.24
C SER A 109 -13.21 21.31 20.76
N ARG A 110 -12.61 20.49 19.88
CA ARG A 110 -12.45 20.72 18.44
C ARG A 110 -13.17 19.62 17.64
N PRO A 111 -14.51 19.66 17.53
CA PRO A 111 -15.27 18.64 16.80
C PRO A 111 -14.99 18.66 15.29
N ASP A 112 -14.45 19.75 14.77
CA ASP A 112 -13.97 19.90 13.40
C ASP A 112 -12.90 18.85 13.02
N LEU A 113 -12.11 18.37 13.98
CA LEU A 113 -11.10 17.32 13.73
C LEU A 113 -11.74 16.01 13.22
N LEU A 114 -12.98 15.73 13.61
CA LEU A 114 -13.70 14.53 13.18
C LEU A 114 -14.25 14.62 11.75
N LYS A 115 -14.14 15.78 11.12
CA LYS A 115 -14.47 15.97 9.69
C LYS A 115 -13.25 15.85 8.78
N LEU A 116 -12.06 15.77 9.37
CA LEU A 116 -10.82 15.62 8.61
C LEU A 116 -10.62 14.17 8.18
N ILE A 117 -9.77 13.99 7.17
CA ILE A 117 -9.21 12.69 6.74
C ILE A 117 -10.27 11.59 6.51
N ASN A 118 -11.48 11.96 6.09
CA ASN A 118 -12.61 11.05 5.87
C ASN A 118 -13.12 10.31 7.13
N ILE A 119 -12.92 10.88 8.33
CA ILE A 119 -13.56 10.35 9.55
C ILE A 119 -15.06 10.62 9.56
N GLN A 120 -15.52 11.69 8.90
CA GLN A 120 -16.93 12.10 8.87
C GLN A 120 -17.87 10.96 8.49
N MET A 121 -17.50 10.12 7.52
CA MET A 121 -18.30 8.98 7.07
C MET A 121 -18.59 7.97 8.20
N ILE A 122 -17.63 7.78 9.12
CA ILE A 122 -17.78 6.86 10.25
C ILE A 122 -18.82 7.39 11.26
N ILE A 123 -19.00 8.71 11.31
CA ILE A 123 -19.93 9.37 12.24
C ILE A 123 -21.32 9.46 11.62
N GLU A 124 -21.42 9.74 10.33
CA GLU A 124 -22.68 9.92 9.62
C GLU A 124 -23.34 8.57 9.28
N ASP A 125 -22.55 7.56 8.92
CA ASP A 125 -23.04 6.23 8.57
C ASP A 125 -22.14 5.12 9.14
N THR A 126 -22.22 4.94 10.46
CA THR A 126 -21.36 3.99 11.19
C THR A 126 -21.43 2.56 10.66
N PRO A 127 -22.62 1.95 10.41
CA PRO A 127 -22.68 0.57 9.96
C PRO A 127 -22.01 0.36 8.60
N GLU A 128 -22.28 1.24 7.63
CA GLU A 128 -21.71 1.12 6.30
C GLU A 128 -20.21 1.44 6.30
N ALA A 129 -19.78 2.44 7.09
CA ALA A 129 -18.37 2.78 7.22
C ALA A 129 -17.56 1.65 7.87
N LEU A 130 -18.11 0.97 8.88
CA LEU A 130 -17.46 -0.19 9.50
C LEU A 130 -17.32 -1.35 8.50
N LEU A 131 -18.34 -1.61 7.69
CA LEU A 131 -18.27 -2.58 6.61
C LEU A 131 -17.21 -2.17 5.57
N GLY A 132 -17.21 -0.90 5.18
CA GLY A 132 -16.23 -0.31 4.27
C GLY A 132 -14.79 -0.49 4.77
N ILE A 133 -14.52 -0.16 6.04
CA ILE A 133 -13.18 -0.33 6.63
C ILE A 133 -12.77 -1.81 6.63
N ALA A 134 -13.67 -2.71 7.03
CA ALA A 134 -13.39 -4.16 7.04
C ALA A 134 -13.15 -4.72 5.63
N ALA A 135 -13.86 -4.20 4.62
CA ALA A 135 -13.70 -4.59 3.23
C ALA A 135 -12.53 -3.87 2.51
N LEU A 136 -11.80 -2.99 3.20
CA LEU A 136 -10.85 -2.02 2.63
C LEU A 136 -11.50 -0.99 1.66
N GLY A 137 -12.83 -0.98 1.55
CA GLY A 137 -13.59 -0.03 0.74
C GLY A 137 -13.42 1.41 1.24
N HIS A 138 -13.59 1.63 2.54
CA HIS A 138 -13.45 2.95 3.16
C HIS A 138 -12.07 3.09 3.80
N GLN A 139 -11.35 4.14 3.43
CA GLN A 139 -10.01 4.40 3.94
C GLN A 139 -9.93 5.82 4.53
N ILE A 140 -9.39 5.90 5.75
CA ILE A 140 -9.07 7.16 6.41
C ILE A 140 -7.79 7.70 5.76
N GLY A 141 -7.78 8.99 5.41
CA GLY A 141 -6.62 9.63 4.81
C GLY A 141 -5.31 9.34 5.55
N TYR A 142 -4.20 9.32 4.82
CA TYR A 142 -2.85 8.97 5.31
C TYR A 142 -2.62 7.48 5.65
N ASN A 143 -3.65 6.62 5.67
CA ASN A 143 -3.51 5.18 5.97
C ASN A 143 -3.59 4.27 4.73
N ASN A 144 -3.62 4.86 3.54
CA ASN A 144 -4.08 4.19 2.31
C ASN A 144 -2.99 3.34 1.65
N ILE A 145 -1.71 3.58 1.96
CA ILE A 145 -0.62 2.86 1.29
C ILE A 145 -0.58 1.37 1.67
N LEU A 146 -1.01 1.01 2.90
CA LEU A 146 -0.99 -0.38 3.37
C LEU A 146 -2.03 -1.27 2.65
N SER A 147 -3.24 -0.75 2.41
CA SER A 147 -4.32 -1.49 1.75
C SER A 147 -3.93 -1.85 0.31
N MET A 148 -3.40 -0.89 -0.44
CA MET A 148 -2.86 -1.10 -1.79
C MET A 148 -1.74 -2.16 -1.77
N TYR A 149 -0.83 -2.08 -0.80
CA TYR A 149 0.28 -3.03 -0.70
C TYR A 149 -0.20 -4.46 -0.42
N ALA A 150 -1.24 -4.61 0.40
CA ALA A 150 -1.87 -5.91 0.64
C ALA A 150 -2.47 -6.48 -0.65
N VAL A 151 -3.19 -5.67 -1.43
CA VAL A 151 -3.79 -6.07 -2.72
C VAL A 151 -2.71 -6.49 -3.73
N VAL A 152 -1.66 -5.69 -3.91
CA VAL A 152 -0.56 -6.03 -4.83
C VAL A 152 0.13 -7.33 -4.41
N LEU A 153 0.27 -7.58 -3.10
CA LEU A 153 0.86 -8.82 -2.59
C LEU A 153 -0.06 -10.04 -2.78
N LEU A 154 -1.38 -9.85 -2.76
CA LEU A 154 -2.35 -10.88 -3.14
C LEU A 154 -2.26 -11.23 -4.63
N MET A 155 -2.00 -10.24 -5.49
CA MET A 155 -1.81 -10.40 -6.94
C MET A 155 -0.44 -10.99 -7.31
N MET A 156 0.56 -10.88 -6.42
CA MET A 156 1.93 -11.34 -6.67
C MET A 156 2.04 -12.78 -7.23
N PRO A 157 1.33 -13.80 -6.71
CA PRO A 157 1.46 -15.17 -7.22
C PRO A 157 1.06 -15.31 -8.69
N LEU A 158 0.06 -14.53 -9.13
CA LEU A 158 -0.37 -14.50 -10.52
C LEU A 158 0.74 -13.95 -11.42
N PHE A 159 1.34 -12.83 -11.04
CA PHE A 159 2.45 -12.24 -11.80
C PHE A 159 3.68 -13.14 -11.82
N LEU A 160 4.07 -13.75 -10.69
CA LEU A 160 5.16 -14.72 -10.67
C LEU A 160 4.86 -15.93 -11.54
N TRP A 161 3.62 -16.41 -11.57
CA TRP A 161 3.21 -17.51 -12.43
C TRP A 161 3.35 -17.15 -13.91
N ILE A 162 2.89 -15.97 -14.35
CA ILE A 162 3.13 -15.44 -15.71
C ILE A 162 4.64 -15.37 -16.00
N GLY A 163 5.41 -14.88 -15.03
CA GLY A 163 6.87 -14.79 -15.12
C GLY A 163 7.59 -16.14 -15.30
N THR A 164 6.98 -17.25 -14.90
CA THR A 164 7.54 -18.60 -15.16
C THR A 164 7.45 -19.00 -16.63
N PHE A 165 6.55 -18.41 -17.42
CA PHE A 165 6.48 -18.64 -18.87
C PHE A 165 7.37 -17.65 -19.63
N SER A 166 7.29 -16.37 -19.28
CA SER A 166 8.09 -15.32 -19.91
C SER A 166 8.10 -14.04 -19.09
N LEU A 167 9.30 -13.51 -18.82
CA LEU A 167 9.48 -12.21 -18.17
C LEU A 167 8.85 -11.08 -19.02
N ARG A 168 8.94 -11.17 -20.35
CA ARG A 168 8.33 -10.18 -21.27
C ARG A 168 6.82 -10.18 -21.14
N LEU A 169 6.20 -11.35 -20.99
CA LEU A 169 4.76 -11.47 -20.80
C LEU A 169 4.31 -10.88 -19.47
N MET A 170 5.08 -11.09 -18.40
CA MET A 170 4.80 -10.51 -17.08
C MET A 170 4.86 -8.97 -17.12
N LEU A 171 5.89 -8.42 -17.78
CA LEU A 171 6.00 -6.97 -17.97
C LEU A 171 4.89 -6.41 -18.85
N ALA A 172 4.54 -7.09 -19.95
CA ALA A 172 3.43 -6.71 -20.81
C ALA A 172 2.09 -6.73 -20.06
N ALA A 173 1.85 -7.74 -19.22
CA ALA A 173 0.66 -7.81 -18.37
C ALA A 173 0.60 -6.67 -17.36
N SER A 174 1.73 -6.31 -16.73
CA SER A 174 1.81 -5.16 -15.81
C SER A 174 1.55 -3.84 -16.53
N ALA A 175 2.14 -3.65 -17.72
CA ALA A 175 1.96 -2.44 -18.52
C ALA A 175 0.53 -2.33 -19.06
N ALA A 176 -0.07 -3.44 -19.49
CA ALA A 176 -1.47 -3.49 -19.91
C ALA A 176 -2.41 -3.19 -18.74
N LEU A 177 -2.16 -3.75 -17.55
CA LEU A 177 -2.94 -3.45 -16.35
C LEU A 177 -2.88 -1.94 -16.03
N TRP A 178 -1.69 -1.35 -16.02
CA TRP A 178 -1.50 0.07 -15.77
C TRP A 178 -2.21 0.93 -16.83
N LEU A 179 -2.04 0.60 -18.12
CA LEU A 179 -2.62 1.37 -19.21
C LEU A 179 -4.15 1.29 -19.25
N ILE A 180 -4.70 0.09 -19.08
CA ILE A 180 -6.15 -0.14 -19.04
C ILE A 180 -6.74 0.55 -17.81
N ALA A 181 -6.14 0.40 -16.63
CA ALA A 181 -6.61 1.09 -15.44
C ALA A 181 -6.55 2.62 -15.58
N GLY A 182 -5.50 3.16 -16.21
CA GLY A 182 -5.37 4.58 -16.48
C GLY A 182 -6.35 5.12 -17.53
N ILE A 183 -6.59 4.40 -18.63
CA ILE A 183 -7.52 4.84 -19.68
C ILE A 183 -8.97 4.80 -19.20
N PHE A 184 -9.36 3.70 -18.56
CA PHE A 184 -10.74 3.47 -18.12
C PHE A 184 -11.00 3.95 -16.69
N GLN A 185 -10.00 4.55 -16.03
CA GLN A 185 -10.09 5.03 -14.64
C GLN A 185 -10.60 3.94 -13.69
N ILE A 186 -10.06 2.72 -13.83
CA ILE A 186 -10.46 1.58 -13.03
C ILE A 186 -9.71 1.62 -11.71
N ALA A 187 -10.45 1.77 -10.62
CA ALA A 187 -9.96 1.63 -9.27
C ALA A 187 -11.05 1.01 -8.38
N PRO A 188 -10.70 0.42 -7.22
CA PRO A 188 -11.69 -0.06 -6.27
C PRO A 188 -12.58 1.10 -5.78
N SER A 189 -13.86 0.84 -5.55
CA SER A 189 -14.81 1.84 -5.05
C SER A 189 -14.51 2.25 -3.62
N ASN A 190 -14.69 3.53 -3.28
CA ASN A 190 -14.51 4.06 -1.94
C ASN A 190 -15.74 3.85 -1.02
N PHE A 191 -16.34 2.66 -1.05
CA PHE A 191 -17.59 2.38 -0.33
C PHE A 191 -17.43 2.57 1.19
N PRO A 192 -18.35 3.29 1.88
CA PRO A 192 -19.65 3.80 1.39
C PRO A 192 -19.63 5.20 0.78
N GLY A 193 -18.48 5.88 0.77
CA GLY A 193 -18.33 7.15 0.10
C GLY A 193 -18.35 7.03 -1.43
N ASP A 194 -18.50 8.18 -2.08
CA ASP A 194 -18.44 8.27 -3.54
C ASP A 194 -17.00 8.17 -4.06
N GLY A 195 -16.88 7.75 -5.33
CA GLY A 195 -15.62 7.70 -6.05
C GLY A 195 -14.81 6.43 -5.81
N PHE A 196 -13.50 6.58 -5.89
CA PHE A 196 -12.55 5.46 -5.89
C PHE A 196 -11.55 5.57 -4.74
N TRP A 197 -10.88 4.46 -4.45
CA TRP A 197 -9.69 4.47 -3.63
C TRP A 197 -8.76 5.59 -4.08
N PHE A 198 -8.41 6.45 -3.15
CA PHE A 198 -7.42 7.49 -3.36
C PHE A 198 -6.14 7.08 -2.63
N LEU A 199 -5.00 7.34 -3.26
CA LEU A 199 -3.69 7.23 -2.64
C LEU A 199 -3.18 8.67 -2.50
N ASN A 200 -3.50 9.28 -1.36
CA ASN A 200 -2.82 10.47 -0.86
C ASN A 200 -1.78 9.97 0.14
#